data_AF-A0A9C6DWK9-F1
#
_entry.id   AF-A0A9C6DWK9-F1
#
_cell.length_a   1.000
_cell.length_b   1.000
_cell.length_c   1.000
_cell.angle_alpha   90.00
_cell.angle_beta   90.00
_cell.angle_gamma   90.00
#
_symmetry.space_group_name_H-M   'P 1'
#
loop_
_entity.id
_entity.type
_entity.pdbx_description
1 polymer ?
#
loop_
_entity_poly.entity_id
_entity_poly.type
_entity_poly.pdbx_seq_one_letter_code
_entity_poly.pdbx_strand_id
1 'polypeptide(L)'
;MLQILLFVFYIWGIHLRFAEAEIKLVDAEKCLVWGAGIKPDVSVLPARYFFIMAIDKNGQRYLESAPLNFQVKIKGNSPHGRCRSHVDVIDRGDGTNIVRYTTADWCDQVEIEIRYNGTQVAQSPYYVRNKVYSEKCYCPQDLQLFMLHNNCPNAAADKQIMWDLHSFKRVNFSAIRENLMKRYNQPESVSLCHYVVKQQQIWRQCYGKYTGFKMFMDSTLLALSRVALLPDMEFYLNLGDWPLSKKGGQQRTSGPYPIFSWCGSEDSYDITLPTYDLTESSVENMGRVALDMLSVQRNEHPWELKEDKAFWRGRDSRRERLDLIDLSRKYPELINASITNFFFFRDEEQKYGPTVPYVSFMEFFKYKYQLNIDGTVASYRFPYLLAGDSLVFKQDSPYYEHFYSKLQPYKHYVPFKRNLSDLIEKVQWAREHEKKVREIIHNAREFVEANLLPQHIYCYHLALFKEWSNRLVAPVVVMPGMEKVQTSYTCFCKEPQIKDEL
;
A
#
# COMPACT_ATOMS: atom_id res chain seq x y z
N MET A 1 -58.12 36.15 -6.29
CA MET A 1 -57.17 36.27 -7.43
C MET A 1 -55.70 36.12 -6.99
N LEU A 2 -55.27 36.75 -5.89
CA LEU A 2 -53.89 36.69 -5.39
C LEU A 2 -53.44 35.30 -4.87
N GLN A 3 -54.35 34.51 -4.29
CA GLN A 3 -54.05 33.14 -3.80
C GLN A 3 -53.82 32.10 -4.91
N ILE A 4 -54.41 32.31 -6.09
CA ILE A 4 -54.25 31.39 -7.24
C ILE A 4 -52.87 31.62 -7.90
N LEU A 5 -52.41 32.87 -7.96
CA LEU A 5 -51.07 33.22 -8.44
C LEU A 5 -49.97 32.62 -7.55
N LEU A 6 -50.10 32.67 -6.22
CA LEU A 6 -49.13 32.07 -5.29
C LEU A 6 -49.04 30.54 -5.41
N PHE A 7 -50.15 29.85 -5.70
CA PHE A 7 -50.16 28.41 -5.90
C PHE A 7 -49.53 28.00 -7.23
N VAL A 8 -49.74 28.78 -8.29
CA VAL A 8 -49.10 28.58 -9.60
C VAL A 8 -47.59 28.82 -9.52
N PHE A 9 -47.12 29.84 -8.80
CA PHE A 9 -45.68 30.07 -8.56
C PHE A 9 -45.04 29.00 -7.67
N TYR A 10 -45.78 28.42 -6.72
CA TYR A 10 -45.28 27.30 -5.90
C TYR A 10 -45.17 26.01 -6.72
N ILE A 11 -46.16 25.72 -7.59
CA ILE A 11 -46.11 24.56 -8.50
C ILE A 11 -45.05 24.75 -9.59
N TRP A 12 -44.86 25.95 -10.13
CA TRP A 12 -43.75 26.25 -11.04
C TRP A 12 -42.39 26.25 -10.35
N GLY A 13 -42.29 26.72 -9.10
CA GLY A 13 -41.06 26.66 -8.30
C GLY A 13 -40.68 25.23 -7.89
N ILE A 14 -41.67 24.35 -7.72
CA ILE A 14 -41.45 22.90 -7.55
C ILE A 14 -41.06 22.27 -8.89
N HIS A 15 -41.74 22.58 -10.00
CA HIS A 15 -41.37 22.06 -11.31
C HIS A 15 -39.99 22.55 -11.81
N LEU A 16 -39.56 23.76 -11.45
CA LEU A 16 -38.21 24.28 -11.75
C LEU A 16 -37.13 23.69 -10.83
N ARG A 17 -37.47 23.14 -9.66
CA ARG A 17 -36.53 22.35 -8.83
C ARG A 17 -36.45 20.88 -9.25
N PHE A 18 -37.42 20.37 -10.01
CA PHE A 18 -37.40 19.04 -10.60
C PHE A 18 -36.86 19.02 -12.04
N ALA A 19 -36.41 20.17 -12.58
CA ALA A 19 -35.97 20.30 -13.98
C ALA A 19 -34.47 20.05 -14.24
N GLU A 20 -33.65 19.70 -13.25
CA GLU A 20 -32.20 19.48 -13.47
C GLU A 20 -31.58 18.29 -12.70
N ALA A 21 -32.38 17.30 -12.34
CA ALA A 21 -31.86 15.96 -12.08
C ALA A 21 -32.20 15.08 -13.28
N GLU A 22 -31.57 15.33 -14.44
CA GLU A 22 -31.37 14.24 -15.39
C GLU A 22 -30.64 13.16 -14.59
N ILE A 23 -31.33 12.06 -14.26
CA ILE A 23 -30.66 10.85 -13.82
C ILE A 23 -29.77 10.49 -15.00
N LYS A 24 -28.51 10.91 -14.94
CA LYS A 24 -27.49 10.47 -15.86
C LYS A 24 -27.55 8.95 -15.74
N LEU A 25 -28.01 8.31 -16.81
CA LEU A 25 -28.06 6.86 -16.90
C LEU A 25 -26.67 6.43 -17.34
N VAL A 26 -26.09 5.48 -16.61
CA VAL A 26 -24.81 4.87 -16.98
C VAL A 26 -24.99 4.17 -18.32
N ASP A 27 -24.09 4.47 -19.25
CA ASP A 27 -23.98 3.79 -20.53
C ASP A 27 -22.95 2.65 -20.38
N ALA A 28 -23.46 1.43 -20.15
CA ALA A 28 -22.64 0.27 -19.83
C ALA A 28 -21.59 -0.03 -20.92
N GLU A 29 -21.90 0.22 -22.20
CA GLU A 29 -20.99 -0.05 -23.32
C GLU A 29 -19.85 0.98 -23.36
N LYS A 30 -20.10 2.22 -22.94
CA LYS A 30 -19.08 3.29 -22.90
C LYS A 30 -18.22 3.29 -21.65
N CYS A 31 -18.60 2.57 -20.59
CA CYS A 31 -17.79 2.42 -19.39
C CYS A 31 -16.37 1.94 -19.73
N LEU A 32 -15.40 2.32 -18.91
CA LEU A 32 -14.00 1.90 -19.09
C LEU A 32 -13.63 0.84 -18.07
N VAL A 33 -12.88 -0.16 -18.50
CA VAL A 33 -12.36 -1.22 -17.63
C VAL A 33 -10.87 -1.40 -17.88
N TRP A 34 -10.05 -1.31 -16.83
CA TRP A 34 -8.58 -1.42 -16.94
C TRP A 34 -7.95 -2.03 -15.69
N GLY A 35 -6.74 -2.56 -15.82
CA GLY A 35 -5.98 -3.13 -14.71
C GLY A 35 -5.49 -4.55 -14.99
N ALA A 36 -4.44 -4.96 -14.27
CA ALA A 36 -3.76 -6.22 -14.52
C ALA A 36 -4.64 -7.45 -14.23
N GLY A 37 -5.65 -7.31 -13.35
CA GLY A 37 -6.58 -8.38 -13.01
C GLY A 37 -7.53 -8.82 -14.12
N ILE A 38 -7.58 -8.10 -15.26
CA ILE A 38 -8.29 -8.55 -16.47
C ILE A 38 -7.49 -9.60 -17.25
N LYS A 39 -6.16 -9.66 -17.04
CA LYS A 39 -5.24 -10.67 -17.62
C LYS A 39 -4.62 -11.54 -16.52
N PRO A 40 -5.45 -12.35 -15.84
CA PRO A 40 -5.05 -13.04 -14.61
C PRO A 40 -4.07 -14.21 -14.80
N ASP A 41 -3.90 -14.69 -16.02
CA ASP A 41 -2.96 -15.75 -16.39
C ASP A 41 -1.50 -15.28 -16.41
N VAL A 42 -1.25 -14.00 -16.73
CA VAL A 42 0.10 -13.42 -16.76
C VAL A 42 0.44 -12.63 -15.50
N SER A 43 -0.55 -11.96 -14.90
CA SER A 43 -0.41 -11.18 -13.67
C SER A 43 -0.90 -12.00 -12.47
N VAL A 44 0.03 -12.70 -11.81
CA VAL A 44 -0.25 -13.51 -10.62
C VAL A 44 0.03 -12.69 -9.37
N LEU A 45 -1.04 -12.28 -8.69
CA LEU A 45 -1.03 -11.52 -7.43
C LEU A 45 -1.97 -12.21 -6.42
N PRO A 46 -1.80 -12.01 -5.10
CA PRO A 46 -2.62 -12.65 -4.07
C PRO A 46 -4.12 -12.45 -4.28
N ALA A 47 -4.53 -11.19 -4.46
CA ALA A 47 -5.77 -10.87 -5.15
C ALA A 47 -5.47 -10.11 -6.43
N ARG A 48 -6.21 -10.46 -7.47
CA ARG A 48 -6.17 -9.76 -8.76
C ARG A 48 -7.19 -8.67 -8.74
N TYR A 49 -6.85 -7.52 -9.31
CA TYR A 49 -7.75 -6.38 -9.30
C TYR A 49 -7.74 -5.61 -10.61
N PHE A 50 -8.86 -4.96 -10.88
CA PHE A 50 -9.07 -4.07 -12.01
C PHE A 50 -10.09 -3.00 -11.61
N PHE A 51 -10.22 -1.98 -12.43
CA PHE A 51 -11.07 -0.83 -12.20
C PHE A 51 -12.19 -0.79 -13.24
N ILE A 52 -13.34 -0.28 -12.83
CA ILE A 52 -14.46 0.06 -13.70
C ILE A 52 -14.75 1.55 -13.51
N MET A 53 -14.81 2.33 -14.58
CA MET A 53 -15.24 3.73 -14.55
C MET A 53 -16.60 3.85 -15.22
N ALA A 54 -17.57 4.38 -14.48
CA ALA A 54 -18.89 4.66 -15.00
C ALA A 54 -18.84 5.87 -15.95
N ILE A 55 -19.46 5.70 -17.12
CA ILE A 55 -19.60 6.73 -18.15
C ILE A 55 -21.07 6.94 -18.43
N ASP A 56 -21.52 8.19 -18.57
CA ASP A 56 -22.91 8.50 -18.92
C ASP A 56 -23.16 8.41 -20.43
N LYS A 57 -24.43 8.51 -20.84
CA LYS A 57 -24.81 8.48 -22.27
C LYS A 57 -24.14 9.56 -23.12
N ASN A 58 -23.73 10.67 -22.51
CA ASN A 58 -23.04 11.78 -23.18
C ASN A 58 -21.52 11.55 -23.27
N GLY A 59 -21.01 10.43 -22.76
CA GLY A 59 -19.58 10.12 -22.75
C GLY A 59 -18.80 10.81 -21.63
N GLN A 60 -19.49 11.38 -20.62
CA GLN A 60 -18.85 12.03 -19.49
C GLN A 60 -18.63 11.04 -18.34
N ARG A 61 -17.54 11.25 -17.60
CA ARG A 61 -17.23 10.46 -16.40
C ARG A 61 -18.18 10.84 -15.26
N TYR A 62 -18.59 9.85 -14.47
CA TYR A 62 -19.19 10.12 -13.18
C TYR A 62 -18.15 10.67 -12.23
N LEU A 63 -18.58 11.60 -11.37
CA LEU A 63 -17.77 12.17 -10.29
C LEU A 63 -18.24 11.69 -8.90
N GLU A 64 -19.27 10.84 -8.88
CA GLU A 64 -19.92 10.28 -7.71
C GLU A 64 -20.24 8.80 -7.96
N SER A 65 -20.65 8.08 -6.91
CA SER A 65 -21.12 6.69 -7.01
C SER A 65 -22.15 6.49 -8.13
N ALA A 66 -22.02 5.39 -8.88
CA ALA A 66 -23.01 5.02 -9.87
C ALA A 66 -24.36 4.67 -9.19
N PRO A 67 -25.52 4.94 -9.82
CA PRO A 67 -26.83 4.70 -9.20
C PRO A 67 -27.12 3.23 -8.82
N LEU A 68 -26.43 2.29 -9.47
CA LEU A 68 -26.56 0.85 -9.26
C LEU A 68 -25.16 0.25 -9.16
N ASN A 69 -25.05 -0.89 -8.50
CA ASN A 69 -23.78 -1.59 -8.36
C ASN A 69 -23.44 -2.38 -9.63
N PHE A 70 -22.16 -2.38 -9.99
CA PHE A 70 -21.62 -3.31 -10.98
C PHE A 70 -21.66 -4.73 -10.45
N GLN A 71 -22.13 -5.66 -11.28
CA GLN A 71 -22.18 -7.09 -10.97
C GLN A 71 -21.01 -7.77 -11.67
N VAL A 72 -20.12 -8.39 -10.89
CA VAL A 72 -18.97 -9.12 -11.44
C VAL A 72 -19.03 -10.58 -11.07
N LYS A 73 -18.77 -11.46 -12.05
CA LYS A 73 -18.65 -12.90 -11.86
C LYS A 73 -17.39 -13.41 -12.53
N ILE A 74 -16.64 -14.26 -11.82
CA ILE A 74 -15.52 -15.01 -12.37
C ILE A 74 -16.01 -16.44 -12.57
N LYS A 75 -16.10 -16.87 -13.83
CA LYS A 75 -16.46 -18.26 -14.19
C LYS A 75 -15.22 -18.97 -14.72
N GLY A 76 -15.27 -20.29 -14.73
CA GLY A 76 -14.24 -21.17 -15.26
C GLY A 76 -14.37 -22.57 -14.66
N ASN A 77 -13.47 -23.48 -15.04
CA ASN A 77 -13.40 -24.82 -14.46
C ASN A 77 -12.13 -24.99 -13.64
N SER A 78 -12.14 -25.94 -12.72
CA SER A 78 -11.05 -26.32 -11.83
C SER A 78 -11.06 -27.85 -11.66
N PRO A 79 -10.00 -28.45 -11.07
CA PRO A 79 -9.96 -29.90 -10.79
C PRO A 79 -11.16 -30.43 -10.00
N HIS A 80 -11.81 -29.58 -9.21
CA HIS A 80 -12.91 -29.95 -8.31
C HIS A 80 -14.28 -29.47 -8.80
N GLY A 81 -14.42 -29.19 -10.10
CA GLY A 81 -15.65 -28.66 -10.70
C GLY A 81 -15.51 -27.19 -11.07
N ARG A 82 -16.50 -26.35 -10.73
CA ARG A 82 -16.46 -24.92 -11.09
C ARG A 82 -15.36 -24.18 -10.33
N CYS A 83 -14.74 -23.21 -11.01
CA CYS A 83 -13.76 -22.31 -10.39
C CYS A 83 -14.36 -21.65 -9.14
N ARG A 84 -13.68 -21.78 -8.01
CA ARG A 84 -14.04 -21.11 -6.77
C ARG A 84 -13.29 -19.79 -6.70
N SER A 85 -14.04 -18.69 -6.81
CA SER A 85 -13.54 -17.33 -6.68
C SER A 85 -14.28 -16.56 -5.61
N HIS A 86 -13.57 -15.74 -4.85
CA HIS A 86 -14.16 -14.71 -4.01
C HIS A 86 -13.99 -13.37 -4.71
N VAL A 87 -15.08 -12.62 -4.90
CA VAL A 87 -15.11 -11.33 -5.60
C VAL A 87 -15.62 -10.26 -4.64
N ASP A 88 -14.93 -9.12 -4.61
CA ASP A 88 -15.33 -7.91 -3.89
C ASP A 88 -15.32 -6.73 -4.86
N VAL A 89 -16.40 -5.95 -4.85
CA VAL A 89 -16.57 -4.74 -5.66
C VAL A 89 -16.65 -3.55 -4.70
N ILE A 90 -15.68 -2.65 -4.81
CA ILE A 90 -15.48 -1.52 -3.93
C ILE A 90 -15.82 -0.26 -4.70
N ASP A 91 -16.91 0.39 -4.31
CA ASP A 91 -17.23 1.73 -4.79
C ASP A 91 -16.34 2.77 -4.10
N ARG A 92 -15.70 3.64 -4.90
CA ARG A 92 -14.79 4.68 -4.43
C ARG A 92 -15.43 6.05 -4.27
N GLY A 93 -16.71 6.16 -4.63
CA GLY A 93 -17.48 7.40 -4.50
C GLY A 93 -17.13 8.48 -5.52
N ASP A 94 -16.30 8.17 -6.52
CA ASP A 94 -15.81 9.10 -7.55
C ASP A 94 -16.13 8.65 -8.98
N GLY A 95 -17.15 7.79 -9.13
CA GLY A 95 -17.53 7.18 -10.40
C GLY A 95 -16.69 5.98 -10.80
N THR A 96 -15.68 5.62 -10.00
CA THR A 96 -14.86 4.42 -10.22
C THR A 96 -15.12 3.35 -9.17
N ASN A 97 -14.99 2.09 -9.58
CA ASN A 97 -15.09 0.91 -8.72
C ASN A 97 -13.82 0.08 -8.85
N ILE A 98 -13.28 -0.40 -7.73
CA ILE A 98 -12.25 -1.44 -7.73
C ILE A 98 -12.95 -2.78 -7.66
N VAL A 99 -12.62 -3.67 -8.58
CA VAL A 99 -12.98 -5.08 -8.50
C VAL A 99 -11.72 -5.83 -8.09
N ARG A 100 -11.82 -6.64 -7.04
CA ARG A 100 -10.74 -7.55 -6.65
C ARG A 100 -11.26 -8.95 -6.42
N TYR A 101 -10.44 -9.94 -6.73
CA TYR A 101 -10.83 -11.33 -6.59
C TYR A 101 -9.66 -12.28 -6.39
N THR A 102 -9.94 -13.41 -5.76
CA THR A 102 -9.00 -14.51 -5.54
C THR A 102 -9.48 -15.79 -6.20
N THR A 103 -8.57 -16.71 -6.50
CA THR A 103 -8.86 -18.07 -6.96
C THR A 103 -8.30 -19.08 -5.96
N ALA A 104 -9.08 -20.12 -5.64
CA ALA A 104 -8.70 -21.10 -4.60
C ALA A 104 -7.53 -22.01 -5.01
N ASP A 105 -7.49 -22.39 -6.29
CA ASP A 105 -6.46 -23.24 -6.90
C ASP A 105 -6.20 -22.65 -8.31
N TRP A 106 -6.03 -23.49 -9.33
CA TRP A 106 -6.04 -23.07 -10.72
C TRP A 106 -7.43 -23.16 -11.36
N CYS A 107 -7.68 -22.25 -12.30
CA CYS A 107 -8.87 -22.26 -13.13
C CYS A 107 -8.51 -22.17 -14.62
N ASP A 108 -9.22 -22.90 -15.48
CA ASP A 108 -9.15 -22.77 -16.94
C ASP A 108 -10.46 -22.21 -17.51
N GLN A 109 -10.40 -21.82 -18.80
CA GLN A 109 -11.53 -21.24 -19.53
C GLN A 109 -12.18 -20.08 -18.74
N VAL A 110 -11.34 -19.23 -18.14
CA VAL A 110 -11.83 -18.19 -17.24
C VAL A 110 -12.55 -17.10 -18.02
N GLU A 111 -13.75 -16.76 -17.54
CA GLU A 111 -14.59 -15.69 -18.07
C GLU A 111 -14.82 -14.67 -16.96
N ILE A 112 -14.37 -13.43 -17.18
CA ILE A 112 -14.65 -12.29 -16.30
C ILE A 112 -15.87 -11.56 -16.87
N GLU A 113 -17.03 -11.79 -16.27
CA GLU A 113 -18.28 -11.17 -16.67
C GLU A 113 -18.56 -9.94 -15.79
N ILE A 114 -18.75 -8.79 -16.42
CA ILE A 114 -19.11 -7.52 -15.79
C ILE A 114 -20.44 -7.05 -16.38
N ARG A 115 -21.43 -6.81 -15.52
CA ARG A 115 -22.73 -6.30 -15.91
C ARG A 115 -23.13 -5.06 -15.11
N TYR A 116 -23.89 -4.19 -15.75
CA TYR A 116 -24.57 -3.06 -15.14
C TYR A 116 -26.03 -3.07 -15.57
N ASN A 117 -26.95 -3.19 -14.61
CA ASN A 117 -28.39 -3.32 -14.87
C ASN A 117 -28.75 -4.42 -15.90
N GLY A 118 -28.07 -5.56 -15.83
CA GLY A 118 -28.25 -6.68 -16.77
C GLY A 118 -27.48 -6.58 -18.09
N THR A 119 -27.02 -5.38 -18.48
CA THR A 119 -26.25 -5.12 -19.71
C THR A 119 -24.77 -5.38 -19.49
N GLN A 120 -24.07 -5.89 -20.51
CA GLN A 120 -22.62 -6.09 -20.48
C GLN A 120 -21.87 -4.76 -20.43
N VAL A 121 -20.80 -4.71 -19.65
CA VAL A 121 -19.98 -3.50 -19.47
C VAL A 121 -18.75 -3.56 -20.35
N ALA A 122 -18.53 -2.51 -21.16
CA ALA A 122 -17.39 -2.42 -22.08
C ALA A 122 -17.25 -3.69 -22.95
N GLN A 123 -16.08 -4.33 -22.94
CA GLN A 123 -15.79 -5.55 -23.70
C GLN A 123 -16.19 -6.84 -22.98
N SER A 124 -16.94 -6.76 -21.87
CA SER A 124 -17.34 -7.93 -21.10
C SER A 124 -18.20 -8.89 -21.95
N PRO A 125 -18.00 -10.21 -21.85
CA PRO A 125 -17.04 -10.87 -20.96
C PRO A 125 -15.59 -10.87 -21.48
N TYR A 126 -14.63 -10.81 -20.57
CA TYR A 126 -13.21 -10.98 -20.87
C TYR A 126 -12.83 -12.46 -20.75
N TYR A 127 -12.38 -13.04 -21.86
CA TYR A 127 -11.99 -14.46 -21.94
C TYR A 127 -10.50 -14.65 -21.74
N VAL A 128 -10.12 -15.56 -20.84
CA VAL A 128 -8.73 -15.90 -20.53
C VAL A 128 -8.46 -17.34 -20.98
N ARG A 129 -7.55 -17.50 -21.95
CA ARG A 129 -7.29 -18.79 -22.59
C ARG A 129 -6.39 -19.71 -21.77
N ASN A 130 -5.41 -19.14 -21.08
CA ASN A 130 -4.46 -19.91 -20.29
C ASN A 130 -5.00 -20.21 -18.89
N LYS A 131 -4.38 -21.19 -18.22
CA LYS A 131 -4.69 -21.50 -16.81
C LYS A 131 -4.33 -20.32 -15.91
N VAL A 132 -5.27 -19.95 -15.06
CA VAL A 132 -5.13 -18.93 -14.02
C VAL A 132 -4.82 -19.64 -12.71
N TYR A 133 -3.56 -19.62 -12.30
CA TYR A 133 -3.13 -20.25 -11.04
C TYR A 133 -3.35 -19.33 -9.84
N SER A 134 -3.65 -19.89 -8.68
CA SER A 134 -3.60 -19.15 -7.42
C SER A 134 -2.16 -18.70 -7.14
N GLU A 135 -1.98 -17.53 -6.54
CA GLU A 135 -0.66 -17.06 -6.09
C GLU A 135 -0.02 -18.00 -5.04
N LYS A 136 -0.84 -18.78 -4.35
CA LYS A 136 -0.39 -19.80 -3.39
C LYS A 136 0.33 -20.97 -4.06
N CYS A 137 0.14 -21.16 -5.37
CA CYS A 137 0.85 -22.18 -6.11
C CYS A 137 2.27 -21.76 -6.41
N TYR A 138 3.20 -22.72 -6.35
CA TYR A 138 4.58 -22.47 -6.70
C TYR A 138 4.76 -22.54 -8.22
N CYS A 139 4.82 -21.35 -8.83
CA CYS A 139 4.70 -21.13 -10.27
C CYS A 139 5.60 -19.99 -10.77
N PRO A 140 6.91 -19.98 -10.44
CA PRO A 140 7.75 -18.84 -10.74
C PRO A 140 7.92 -18.65 -12.24
N GLN A 141 7.68 -17.42 -12.70
CA GLN A 141 8.02 -16.96 -14.04
C GLN A 141 9.49 -16.50 -14.06
N ASP A 142 10.09 -16.41 -15.25
CA ASP A 142 11.34 -15.64 -15.39
C ASP A 142 11.15 -14.23 -14.82
N LEU A 143 12.15 -13.72 -14.10
CA LEU A 143 12.07 -12.43 -13.41
C LEU A 143 11.74 -11.28 -14.36
N GLN A 144 12.38 -11.25 -15.54
CA GLN A 144 12.16 -10.18 -16.51
C GLN A 144 10.77 -10.28 -17.12
N LEU A 145 10.30 -11.51 -17.37
CA LEU A 145 8.97 -11.77 -17.87
C LEU A 145 7.89 -11.34 -16.85
N PHE A 146 8.05 -11.68 -15.57
CA PHE A 146 7.15 -11.21 -14.51
C PHE A 146 7.12 -9.69 -14.45
N MET A 147 8.29 -9.04 -14.46
CA MET A 147 8.40 -7.58 -14.45
C MET A 147 7.72 -6.95 -15.66
N LEU A 148 7.87 -7.53 -16.86
CA LEU A 148 7.22 -7.06 -18.09
C LEU A 148 5.70 -7.18 -18.00
N HIS A 149 5.18 -8.36 -17.63
CA HIS A 149 3.74 -8.60 -17.51
C HIS A 149 3.05 -7.70 -16.48
N ASN A 150 3.77 -7.31 -15.44
CA ASN A 150 3.29 -6.42 -14.38
C ASN A 150 3.74 -4.97 -14.59
N ASN A 151 4.23 -4.57 -15.76
CA ASN A 151 4.68 -3.19 -16.05
C ASN A 151 5.59 -2.61 -14.95
N CYS A 152 6.43 -3.45 -14.34
CA CYS A 152 7.29 -3.03 -13.25
C CYS A 152 8.35 -2.05 -13.77
N PRO A 153 8.56 -0.91 -13.10
CA PRO A 153 9.68 -0.05 -13.45
C PRO A 153 11.01 -0.76 -13.17
N ASN A 154 12.00 -0.53 -14.02
CA ASN A 154 13.38 -0.92 -13.70
C ASN A 154 13.90 -0.05 -12.54
N ALA A 155 14.83 -0.58 -11.76
CA ALA A 155 15.44 0.14 -10.63
C ALA A 155 15.97 1.54 -11.02
N ALA A 156 16.60 1.67 -12.20
CA ALA A 156 17.11 2.94 -12.71
C ALA A 156 16.03 4.03 -12.90
N ALA A 157 14.77 3.64 -13.09
CA ALA A 157 13.63 4.56 -13.20
C ALA A 157 13.06 4.95 -11.82
N ASP A 158 13.41 4.23 -10.76
CA ASP A 158 12.97 4.51 -9.40
C ASP A 158 14.00 5.36 -8.65
N LYS A 159 13.62 6.62 -8.39
CA LYS A 159 14.48 7.59 -7.72
C LYS A 159 14.91 7.15 -6.33
N GLN A 160 14.05 6.45 -5.58
CA GLN A 160 14.39 6.01 -4.23
C GLN A 160 15.40 4.89 -4.26
N ILE A 161 15.18 3.86 -5.10
CA ILE A 161 16.11 2.72 -5.21
C ILE A 161 17.50 3.23 -5.58
N MET A 162 17.60 4.11 -6.58
CA MET A 162 18.91 4.62 -7.01
C MET A 162 19.58 5.53 -6.00
N TRP A 163 18.79 6.29 -5.21
CA TRP A 163 19.32 7.10 -4.13
C TRP A 163 19.91 6.23 -3.02
N ASP A 164 19.16 5.23 -2.56
CA ASP A 164 19.57 4.33 -1.48
C ASP A 164 20.80 3.50 -1.88
N LEU A 165 20.86 3.06 -3.14
CA LEU A 165 21.98 2.28 -3.66
C LEU A 165 23.18 3.12 -4.11
N HIS A 166 23.14 4.46 -4.03
CA HIS A 166 24.19 5.33 -4.54
C HIS A 166 25.57 5.02 -3.91
N SER A 167 25.58 4.76 -2.60
CA SER A 167 26.79 4.44 -1.83
C SER A 167 27.27 3.00 -1.99
N PHE A 168 26.47 2.12 -2.59
CA PHE A 168 26.71 0.68 -2.64
C PHE A 168 26.82 0.18 -4.09
N LYS A 169 27.81 0.69 -4.83
CA LYS A 169 28.04 0.33 -6.24
C LYS A 169 28.58 -1.08 -6.43
N ARG A 170 29.45 -1.52 -5.52
CA ARG A 170 30.09 -2.83 -5.49
C ARG A 170 30.20 -3.28 -4.04
N VAL A 171 29.59 -4.40 -3.69
CA VAL A 171 29.50 -4.89 -2.31
C VAL A 171 30.12 -6.27 -2.23
N ASN A 172 31.14 -6.38 -1.38
CA ASN A 172 31.84 -7.62 -1.11
C ASN A 172 31.59 -8.03 0.34
N PHE A 173 30.55 -8.83 0.59
CA PHE A 173 30.24 -9.30 1.94
C PHE A 173 31.38 -10.10 2.56
N SER A 174 32.15 -10.88 1.78
CA SER A 174 33.33 -11.58 2.31
C SER A 174 34.36 -10.64 2.95
N ALA A 175 34.46 -9.38 2.49
CA ALA A 175 35.38 -8.39 3.05
C ALA A 175 34.77 -7.57 4.21
N ILE A 176 33.46 -7.31 4.21
CA ILE A 176 32.83 -6.39 5.18
C ILE A 176 32.10 -7.09 6.33
N ARG A 177 31.78 -8.39 6.18
CA ARG A 177 30.89 -9.13 7.09
C ARG A 177 31.37 -9.14 8.53
N GLU A 178 32.65 -9.39 8.77
CA GLU A 178 33.20 -9.44 10.14
C GLU A 178 33.00 -8.10 10.87
N ASN A 179 33.29 -6.99 10.21
CA ASN A 179 33.15 -5.65 10.80
C ASN A 179 31.68 -5.22 10.91
N LEU A 180 30.82 -5.61 9.96
CA LEU A 180 29.37 -5.43 10.03
C LEU A 180 28.84 -6.13 11.29
N MET A 181 29.21 -7.39 11.49
CA MET A 181 28.77 -8.20 12.63
C MET A 181 29.31 -7.67 13.96
N LYS A 182 30.58 -7.26 14.04
CA LYS A 182 31.15 -6.59 15.24
C LYS A 182 30.34 -5.35 15.63
N ARG A 183 29.83 -4.61 14.64
CA ARG A 183 29.09 -3.37 14.87
C ARG A 183 27.62 -3.61 15.24
N TYR A 184 26.94 -4.53 14.56
CA TYR A 184 25.48 -4.63 14.64
C TYR A 184 24.95 -5.89 15.35
N ASN A 185 25.82 -6.85 15.70
CA ASN A 185 25.43 -7.93 16.62
C ASN A 185 25.46 -7.41 18.06
N GLN A 186 24.49 -6.56 18.40
CA GLN A 186 24.34 -5.94 19.72
C GLN A 186 22.99 -6.39 20.30
N PRO A 187 22.93 -7.55 20.98
CA PRO A 187 21.66 -8.26 21.13
C PRO A 187 20.54 -7.55 21.89
N GLU A 188 20.90 -6.60 22.76
CA GLU A 188 19.96 -5.80 23.55
C GLU A 188 19.51 -4.51 22.84
N SER A 189 20.13 -4.13 21.71
CA SER A 189 19.85 -2.85 21.03
C SER A 189 19.59 -2.95 19.52
N VAL A 190 19.98 -4.06 18.88
CA VAL A 190 19.81 -4.28 17.44
C VAL A 190 19.25 -5.66 17.19
N SER A 191 18.21 -5.71 16.34
CA SER A 191 17.68 -6.93 15.77
C SER A 191 17.96 -6.93 14.27
N LEU A 192 18.76 -7.88 13.80
CA LEU A 192 19.26 -7.94 12.44
C LEU A 192 19.10 -9.35 11.89
N CYS A 193 18.70 -9.52 10.64
CA CYS A 193 18.74 -10.80 9.95
C CYS A 193 19.60 -10.74 8.71
N HIS A 194 20.45 -11.73 8.57
CA HIS A 194 21.19 -12.00 7.36
C HIS A 194 20.39 -12.97 6.50
N TYR A 195 20.04 -12.59 5.28
CA TYR A 195 19.35 -13.43 4.30
C TYR A 195 20.26 -13.79 3.14
N VAL A 196 20.13 -15.04 2.68
CA VAL A 196 20.73 -15.56 1.45
C VAL A 196 19.64 -16.21 0.62
N VAL A 197 19.44 -15.73 -0.61
CA VAL A 197 18.67 -16.44 -1.63
C VAL A 197 19.68 -17.11 -2.56
N LYS A 198 19.61 -18.43 -2.66
CA LYS A 198 20.54 -19.23 -3.47
C LYS A 198 19.77 -20.34 -4.18
N GLN A 199 19.83 -20.36 -5.51
CA GLN A 199 19.15 -21.36 -6.34
C GLN A 199 17.66 -21.47 -5.97
N GLN A 200 17.00 -20.32 -5.85
CA GLN A 200 15.59 -20.19 -5.47
C GLN A 200 15.24 -20.67 -4.05
N GLN A 201 16.22 -21.05 -3.24
CA GLN A 201 16.04 -21.38 -1.82
C GLN A 201 16.41 -20.19 -0.94
N ILE A 202 15.64 -19.99 0.13
CA ILE A 202 15.80 -18.86 1.05
C ILE A 202 16.38 -19.38 2.35
N TRP A 203 17.45 -18.75 2.79
CA TRP A 203 18.18 -19.06 4.01
C TRP A 203 18.34 -17.79 4.83
N ARG A 204 18.36 -17.93 6.16
CA ARG A 204 18.55 -16.80 7.05
C ARG A 204 19.32 -17.15 8.31
N GLN A 205 19.90 -16.13 8.93
CA GLN A 205 20.36 -16.19 10.31
C GLN A 205 20.11 -14.84 10.96
N CYS A 206 19.43 -14.84 12.11
CA CYS A 206 19.09 -13.62 12.82
C CYS A 206 19.92 -13.45 14.09
N TYR A 207 20.16 -12.19 14.43
CA TYR A 207 21.00 -11.72 15.52
C TYR A 207 20.18 -10.74 16.36
N GLY A 208 20.29 -10.89 17.68
CA GLY A 208 19.57 -10.07 18.64
C GLY A 208 18.46 -10.79 19.39
N LYS A 209 17.99 -10.16 20.47
CA LYS A 209 17.02 -10.74 21.41
C LYS A 209 15.61 -10.84 20.84
N TYR A 210 15.20 -9.85 20.06
CA TYR A 210 13.84 -9.74 19.54
C TYR A 210 13.82 -9.81 18.02
N THR A 211 13.86 -11.03 17.48
CA THR A 211 13.91 -11.25 16.02
C THR A 211 12.56 -11.68 15.43
N GLY A 212 11.45 -11.53 16.15
CA GLY A 212 10.12 -11.99 15.70
C GLY A 212 9.68 -11.43 14.35
N PHE A 213 10.00 -10.15 14.10
CA PHE A 213 9.64 -9.43 12.87
C PHE A 213 10.28 -10.01 11.59
N LYS A 214 11.21 -10.97 11.70
CA LYS A 214 11.70 -11.75 10.56
C LYS A 214 10.59 -12.41 9.76
N MET A 215 9.46 -12.74 10.40
CA MET A 215 8.31 -13.35 9.75
C MET A 215 7.76 -12.55 8.56
N PHE A 216 7.88 -11.21 8.58
CA PHE A 216 7.42 -10.37 7.47
C PHE A 216 8.30 -10.51 6.22
N MET A 217 9.62 -10.51 6.39
CA MET A 217 10.54 -10.73 5.27
C MET A 217 10.51 -12.16 4.77
N ASP A 218 10.36 -13.16 5.65
CA ASP A 218 10.10 -14.54 5.22
C ASP A 218 8.88 -14.59 4.30
N SER A 219 7.73 -14.11 4.78
CA SER A 219 6.47 -14.14 4.02
C SER A 219 6.63 -13.43 2.67
N THR A 220 7.34 -12.29 2.66
CA THR A 220 7.65 -11.53 1.45
C THR A 220 8.47 -12.35 0.45
N LEU A 221 9.63 -12.88 0.84
CA LEU A 221 10.49 -13.67 -0.06
C LEU A 221 9.81 -14.95 -0.52
N LEU A 222 9.01 -15.59 0.35
CA LEU A 222 8.21 -16.75 0.00
C LEU A 222 7.11 -16.44 -1.01
N ALA A 223 6.47 -15.27 -0.92
CA ALA A 223 5.46 -14.85 -1.89
C ALA A 223 6.09 -14.50 -3.24
N LEU A 224 7.16 -13.71 -3.23
CA LEU A 224 7.87 -13.34 -4.46
C LEU A 224 8.45 -14.58 -5.17
N SER A 225 9.02 -15.53 -4.43
CA SER A 225 9.57 -16.77 -5.00
C SER A 225 8.53 -17.73 -5.59
N ARG A 226 7.23 -17.59 -5.24
CA ARG A 226 6.16 -18.36 -5.87
C ARG A 226 5.84 -17.88 -7.27
N VAL A 227 6.03 -16.60 -7.56
CA VAL A 227 5.57 -15.96 -8.80
C VAL A 227 6.71 -15.53 -9.72
N ALA A 228 7.93 -15.37 -9.21
CA ALA A 228 9.10 -14.97 -9.98
C ALA A 228 10.37 -15.72 -9.53
N LEU A 229 11.25 -16.01 -10.50
CA LEU A 229 12.58 -16.53 -10.22
C LEU A 229 13.44 -15.44 -9.57
N LEU A 230 13.80 -15.61 -8.29
CA LEU A 230 14.62 -14.64 -7.57
C LEU A 230 16.11 -14.82 -7.91
N PRO A 231 16.87 -13.73 -8.06
CA PRO A 231 18.30 -13.83 -8.29
C PRO A 231 19.02 -14.38 -7.05
N ASP A 232 20.19 -14.98 -7.26
CA ASP A 232 21.10 -15.29 -6.16
C ASP A 232 21.53 -13.98 -5.50
N MET A 233 21.28 -13.82 -4.20
CA MET A 233 21.61 -12.60 -3.46
C MET A 233 21.86 -12.85 -1.97
N GLU A 234 22.65 -11.97 -1.38
CA GLU A 234 22.94 -11.89 0.05
C GLU A 234 22.59 -10.47 0.54
N PHE A 235 21.93 -10.32 1.68
CA PHE A 235 21.67 -9.00 2.28
C PHE A 235 21.39 -9.06 3.79
N TYR A 236 21.56 -7.92 4.46
CA TYR A 236 21.25 -7.75 5.87
C TYR A 236 20.03 -6.86 6.04
N LEU A 237 19.03 -7.33 6.78
CA LEU A 237 17.79 -6.63 7.09
C LEU A 237 17.76 -6.24 8.56
N ASN A 238 17.59 -4.96 8.83
CA ASN A 238 17.19 -4.42 10.12
C ASN A 238 15.72 -4.78 10.40
N LEU A 239 15.47 -5.38 11.56
CA LEU A 239 14.12 -5.70 12.01
C LEU A 239 13.50 -4.64 12.93
N GLY A 240 14.30 -3.68 13.39
CA GLY A 240 13.85 -2.59 14.26
C GLY A 240 13.27 -1.40 13.50
N ASP A 241 12.67 -0.47 14.24
CA ASP A 241 12.08 0.75 13.68
C ASP A 241 13.14 1.73 13.17
N TRP A 242 14.20 1.97 13.95
CA TRP A 242 15.20 2.99 13.63
C TRP A 242 16.20 2.50 12.57
N PRO A 243 16.53 3.33 11.56
CA PRO A 243 17.62 3.04 10.62
C PRO A 243 18.97 2.94 11.34
N LEU A 244 19.85 2.05 10.85
CA LEU A 244 21.08 1.63 11.54
C LEU A 244 22.37 2.19 10.93
N SER A 245 22.40 2.43 9.61
CA SER A 245 23.61 2.79 8.87
C SER A 245 23.80 4.31 8.86
N LYS A 246 24.13 4.91 10.01
CA LYS A 246 24.19 6.38 10.17
C LYS A 246 25.24 7.07 9.29
N LYS A 247 24.89 8.27 8.81
CA LYS A 247 25.77 9.25 8.16
C LYS A 247 26.51 10.07 9.23
N GLY A 248 27.83 10.24 9.07
CA GLY A 248 28.64 11.10 9.96
C GLY A 248 29.05 10.47 11.31
N GLY A 249 29.63 11.29 12.21
CA GLY A 249 30.10 10.90 13.55
C GLY A 249 31.52 10.29 13.61
N GLN A 250 31.98 9.91 14.82
CA GLN A 250 33.24 9.17 15.04
C GLN A 250 33.31 7.84 14.26
N GLN A 251 32.17 7.37 13.75
CA GLN A 251 31.99 6.15 12.97
C GLN A 251 32.37 6.30 11.48
N ARG A 252 32.85 7.48 11.04
CA ARG A 252 33.33 7.75 9.66
C ARG A 252 34.41 6.77 9.18
N THR A 253 35.17 6.16 10.09
CA THR A 253 36.35 5.32 9.77
C THR A 253 36.01 3.88 9.36
N SER A 254 34.75 3.44 9.45
CA SER A 254 34.35 2.05 9.16
C SER A 254 33.44 1.86 7.94
N GLY A 255 33.18 2.94 7.19
CA GLY A 255 32.36 2.93 5.97
C GLY A 255 30.86 2.73 6.22
N PRO A 256 30.00 3.07 5.24
CA PRO A 256 28.59 2.70 5.30
C PRO A 256 28.44 1.19 5.11
N TYR A 257 27.59 0.54 5.90
CA TYR A 257 27.20 -0.85 5.70
C TYR A 257 25.85 -0.92 4.97
N PRO A 258 25.69 -1.79 3.96
CA PRO A 258 24.42 -1.96 3.26
C PRO A 258 23.45 -2.73 4.15
N ILE A 259 22.57 -1.98 4.82
CA ILE A 259 21.52 -2.52 5.67
C ILE A 259 20.19 -2.13 5.06
N PHE A 260 19.36 -3.12 4.77
CA PHE A 260 17.99 -2.93 4.36
C PHE A 260 17.14 -2.62 5.59
N SER A 261 16.23 -1.65 5.49
CA SER A 261 15.37 -1.22 6.60
C SER A 261 13.96 -0.88 6.10
N TRP A 262 12.97 -0.95 6.99
CA TRP A 262 11.59 -0.54 6.70
C TRP A 262 11.41 0.98 6.59
N CYS A 263 12.33 1.74 7.18
CA CYS A 263 12.34 3.19 7.19
C CYS A 263 13.77 3.71 7.03
N GLY A 264 13.96 4.73 6.18
CA GLY A 264 15.19 5.49 6.08
C GLY A 264 15.13 6.82 6.84
N SER A 265 16.28 7.50 6.97
CA SER A 265 16.32 8.89 7.40
C SER A 265 17.34 9.71 6.61
N GLU A 266 17.21 11.03 6.64
CA GLU A 266 18.16 11.95 6.01
C GLU A 266 19.60 11.71 6.49
N ASP A 267 19.73 11.22 7.73
CA ASP A 267 20.99 10.88 8.41
C ASP A 267 21.39 9.40 8.31
N SER A 268 20.81 8.61 7.41
CA SER A 268 21.17 7.20 7.23
C SER A 268 21.44 6.80 5.78
N TYR A 269 22.19 5.72 5.60
CA TYR A 269 22.48 5.02 4.34
C TYR A 269 21.67 3.72 4.21
N ASP A 270 20.64 3.53 5.03
CA ASP A 270 19.81 2.34 4.97
C ASP A 270 19.09 2.26 3.62
N ILE A 271 18.96 1.04 3.10
CA ILE A 271 18.26 0.74 1.84
C ILE A 271 16.80 0.47 2.17
N THR A 272 15.91 1.33 1.71
CA THR A 272 14.52 1.32 2.16
C THR A 272 13.72 0.27 1.40
N LEU A 273 13.01 -0.57 2.13
CA LEU A 273 12.00 -1.48 1.60
C LEU A 273 10.60 -0.88 1.80
N PRO A 274 9.59 -1.29 1.02
CA PRO A 274 8.21 -1.15 1.43
C PRO A 274 8.05 -1.70 2.85
N THR A 275 7.35 -0.97 3.71
CA THR A 275 7.25 -1.30 5.13
C THR A 275 6.66 -2.69 5.32
N TYR A 276 6.93 -3.33 6.46
CA TYR A 276 6.42 -4.66 6.72
C TYR A 276 4.88 -4.70 6.67
N ASP A 277 4.22 -3.64 7.13
CA ASP A 277 2.76 -3.51 7.17
C ASP A 277 2.16 -3.40 5.76
N LEU A 278 2.71 -2.53 4.91
CA LEU A 278 2.28 -2.37 3.52
C LEU A 278 2.59 -3.62 2.67
N THR A 279 3.71 -4.28 2.96
CA THR A 279 4.07 -5.54 2.29
C THR A 279 3.16 -6.68 2.73
N GLU A 280 2.88 -6.81 4.02
CA GLU A 280 1.96 -7.83 4.54
C GLU A 280 0.55 -7.65 3.96
N SER A 281 0.01 -6.44 3.93
CA SER A 281 -1.31 -6.16 3.35
C SER A 281 -1.36 -6.45 1.83
N SER A 282 -0.23 -6.33 1.14
CA SER A 282 -0.09 -6.68 -0.27
C SER A 282 0.05 -8.18 -0.53
N VAL A 283 0.74 -8.91 0.36
CA VAL A 283 0.94 -10.37 0.26
C VAL A 283 -0.31 -11.13 0.71
N GLU A 284 -1.02 -10.66 1.73
CA GLU A 284 -2.24 -11.31 2.23
C GLU A 284 -3.46 -10.97 1.37
N ASN A 285 -3.60 -9.71 0.95
CA ASN A 285 -4.68 -9.11 0.14
C ASN A 285 -5.95 -9.97 -0.07
N MET A 286 -7.02 -9.67 0.68
CA MET A 286 -8.22 -10.54 0.85
C MET A 286 -7.98 -11.84 1.64
N GLY A 287 -6.89 -11.89 2.41
CA GLY A 287 -6.54 -12.96 3.35
C GLY A 287 -7.00 -12.63 4.77
N ARG A 288 -6.08 -12.72 5.74
CA ARG A 288 -6.40 -12.47 7.16
C ARG A 288 -6.47 -10.99 7.51
N VAL A 289 -5.81 -10.15 6.73
CA VAL A 289 -5.75 -8.70 6.96
C VAL A 289 -6.91 -8.03 6.22
N ALA A 290 -7.79 -7.36 6.96
CA ALA A 290 -8.96 -6.68 6.39
C ALA A 290 -8.64 -5.30 5.77
N LEU A 291 -7.63 -4.61 6.32
CA LEU A 291 -7.17 -3.32 5.83
C LEU A 291 -6.04 -3.50 4.81
N ASP A 292 -6.25 -3.04 3.59
CA ASP A 292 -5.25 -3.04 2.54
C ASP A 292 -5.46 -1.85 1.59
N MET A 293 -4.52 -1.64 0.67
CA MET A 293 -4.51 -0.50 -0.24
C MET A 293 -5.70 -0.46 -1.22
N LEU A 294 -6.42 -1.56 -1.41
CA LEU A 294 -7.65 -1.59 -2.20
C LEU A 294 -8.87 -1.34 -1.31
N SER A 295 -8.96 -2.02 -0.16
CA SER A 295 -10.12 -1.92 0.74
C SER A 295 -10.30 -0.52 1.34
N VAL A 296 -9.21 0.19 1.64
CA VAL A 296 -9.22 1.54 2.22
C VAL A 296 -9.84 2.60 1.32
N GLN A 297 -9.98 2.32 0.02
CA GLN A 297 -10.54 3.27 -0.94
C GLN A 297 -12.08 3.23 -1.00
N ARG A 298 -12.71 2.38 -0.18
CA ARG A 298 -14.18 2.29 -0.09
C ARG A 298 -14.77 3.62 0.38
N ASN A 299 -15.75 4.12 -0.34
CA ASN A 299 -16.54 5.28 0.08
C ASN A 299 -17.62 4.85 1.08
N GLU A 300 -17.31 4.90 2.38
CA GLU A 300 -18.30 4.69 3.45
C GLU A 300 -18.96 6.01 3.90
N HIS A 301 -18.29 7.15 3.65
CA HIS A 301 -18.70 8.47 4.11
C HIS A 301 -18.55 9.50 2.99
N PRO A 302 -19.64 9.79 2.24
CA PRO A 302 -19.63 10.85 1.22
C PRO A 302 -19.09 12.16 1.78
N TRP A 303 -18.33 12.91 0.97
CA TRP A 303 -17.62 14.12 1.40
C TRP A 303 -18.50 15.12 2.16
N GLU A 304 -19.73 15.35 1.69
CA GLU A 304 -20.67 16.30 2.29
C GLU A 304 -21.14 15.90 3.71
N LEU A 305 -21.01 14.62 4.06
CA LEU A 305 -21.38 14.09 5.36
C LEU A 305 -20.18 13.95 6.31
N LYS A 306 -18.95 14.19 5.83
CA LYS A 306 -17.76 14.14 6.66
C LYS A 306 -17.72 15.33 7.62
N GLU A 307 -17.23 15.08 8.83
CA GLU A 307 -16.94 16.14 9.80
C GLU A 307 -15.83 17.06 9.28
N ASP A 308 -16.09 18.37 9.29
CA ASP A 308 -15.17 19.42 8.85
C ASP A 308 -14.06 19.70 9.88
N LYS A 309 -13.34 18.64 10.29
CA LYS A 309 -12.26 18.68 11.29
C LYS A 309 -11.07 17.84 10.84
N ALA A 310 -9.90 18.22 11.34
CA ALA A 310 -8.71 17.39 11.26
C ALA A 310 -8.76 16.30 12.33
N PHE A 311 -8.42 15.08 11.96
CA PHE A 311 -8.55 13.92 12.83
C PHE A 311 -7.22 13.19 13.04
N TRP A 312 -7.04 12.70 14.27
CA TRP A 312 -5.92 11.84 14.62
C TRP A 312 -6.24 10.94 15.82
N ARG A 313 -5.81 9.67 15.75
CA ARG A 313 -5.75 8.76 16.90
C ARG A 313 -4.45 7.97 16.85
N GLY A 314 -3.79 7.83 18.00
CA GLY A 314 -2.60 7.01 18.10
C GLY A 314 -1.92 7.04 19.46
N ARG A 315 -0.79 6.33 19.56
CA ARG A 315 0.03 6.27 20.76
C ARG A 315 0.92 7.51 20.91
N ASP A 316 1.35 7.74 22.13
CA ASP A 316 2.28 8.78 22.59
C ASP A 316 3.73 8.61 22.09
N SER A 317 4.01 8.00 20.94
CA SER A 317 5.38 7.62 20.54
C SER A 317 6.30 8.80 20.15
N ARG A 318 5.86 10.05 20.28
CA ARG A 318 6.68 11.25 20.07
C ARG A 318 6.07 12.46 20.77
N ARG A 319 6.90 13.43 21.16
CA ARG A 319 6.49 14.67 21.86
C ARG A 319 5.45 15.45 21.06
N GLU A 320 5.65 15.58 19.76
CA GLU A 320 4.73 16.34 18.88
C GLU A 320 3.31 15.74 18.89
N ARG A 321 3.13 14.45 19.18
CA ARG A 321 1.80 13.86 19.34
C ARG A 321 1.11 14.27 20.64
N LEU A 322 1.87 14.61 21.68
CA LEU A 322 1.34 15.18 22.93
C LEU A 322 0.99 16.65 22.73
N ASP A 323 1.84 17.41 22.03
CA ASP A 323 1.59 18.82 21.69
C ASP A 323 0.31 18.97 20.83
N LEU A 324 0.02 17.99 19.99
CA LEU A 324 -1.24 17.92 19.23
C LEU A 324 -2.47 17.86 20.15
N ILE A 325 -2.39 17.21 21.32
CA ILE A 325 -3.50 17.14 22.27
C ILE A 325 -3.80 18.52 22.86
N ASP A 326 -2.75 19.28 23.19
CA ASP A 326 -2.91 20.67 23.64
C ASP A 326 -3.56 21.53 22.54
N LEU A 327 -3.16 21.36 21.26
CA LEU A 327 -3.83 22.01 20.13
C LEU A 327 -5.29 21.58 19.96
N SER A 328 -5.61 20.29 20.07
CA SER A 328 -6.97 19.78 19.92
C SER A 328 -7.90 20.27 21.02
N ARG A 329 -7.42 20.43 22.25
CA ARG A 329 -8.17 21.02 23.36
C ARG A 329 -8.38 22.52 23.20
N LYS A 330 -7.40 23.22 22.61
CA LYS A 330 -7.46 24.66 22.36
C LYS A 330 -8.38 25.01 21.18
N TYR A 331 -8.42 24.15 20.16
CA TYR A 331 -9.19 24.33 18.92
C TYR A 331 -10.09 23.10 18.61
N PRO A 332 -11.03 22.73 19.51
CA PRO A 332 -11.85 21.52 19.38
C PRO A 332 -12.82 21.56 18.18
N GLU A 333 -13.09 22.74 17.65
CA GLU A 333 -13.85 22.96 16.42
C GLU A 333 -13.05 22.66 15.15
N LEU A 334 -11.71 22.66 15.22
CA LEU A 334 -10.82 22.40 14.09
C LEU A 334 -10.19 21.02 14.14
N ILE A 335 -9.85 20.52 15.33
CA ILE A 335 -9.06 19.29 15.51
C ILE A 335 -9.76 18.37 16.51
N ASN A 336 -9.90 17.10 16.11
CA ASN A 336 -10.27 15.99 16.96
C ASN A 336 -9.09 15.01 17.07
N ALA A 337 -8.27 15.16 18.11
CA ALA A 337 -7.11 14.31 18.37
C ALA A 337 -7.09 13.76 19.79
N SER A 338 -6.69 12.49 19.97
CA SER A 338 -6.59 11.85 21.29
C SER A 338 -5.57 10.71 21.31
N ILE A 339 -4.97 10.47 22.47
CA ILE A 339 -4.03 9.36 22.69
C ILE A 339 -4.80 8.07 22.96
N THR A 340 -4.40 6.97 22.32
CA THR A 340 -5.04 5.65 22.53
C THR A 340 -4.38 4.82 23.62
N ASN A 341 -3.10 5.06 23.89
CA ASN A 341 -2.34 4.38 24.93
C ASN A 341 -1.06 5.17 25.26
N PHE A 342 -0.66 5.18 26.52
CA PHE A 342 0.63 5.73 26.98
C PHE A 342 1.65 4.61 27.20
N PHE A 343 2.72 4.62 26.41
CA PHE A 343 3.83 3.67 26.55
C PHE A 343 5.16 4.38 26.71
N PHE A 344 5.37 5.50 26.01
CA PHE A 344 6.63 6.24 25.93
C PHE A 344 6.71 7.40 26.92
N PHE A 345 5.57 7.99 27.29
CA PHE A 345 5.42 9.11 28.23
C PHE A 345 4.36 8.78 29.29
N ARG A 346 4.51 7.62 29.94
CA ARG A 346 3.56 7.08 30.93
C ARG A 346 3.26 8.08 32.06
N ASP A 347 4.28 8.80 32.52
CA ASP A 347 4.17 9.76 33.62
C ASP A 347 3.41 11.04 33.24
N GLU A 348 3.10 11.24 31.95
CA GLU A 348 2.41 12.43 31.44
C GLU A 348 0.92 12.18 31.11
N GLU A 349 0.38 10.98 31.43
CA GLU A 349 -1.03 10.64 31.20
C GLU A 349 -1.98 11.60 31.93
N GLN A 350 -1.63 12.04 33.14
CA GLN A 350 -2.46 13.01 33.88
C GLN A 350 -2.65 14.32 33.09
N LYS A 351 -1.64 14.73 32.30
CA LYS A 351 -1.71 15.95 31.50
C LYS A 351 -2.41 15.69 30.16
N TYR A 352 -2.03 14.66 29.41
CA TYR A 352 -2.48 14.48 28.01
C TYR A 352 -3.58 13.42 27.82
N GLY A 353 -3.98 12.74 28.88
CA GLY A 353 -5.11 11.81 28.87
C GLY A 353 -6.48 12.51 28.97
N PRO A 354 -7.56 11.76 29.22
CA PRO A 354 -7.58 10.29 29.31
C PRO A 354 -7.29 9.63 27.96
N THR A 355 -6.92 8.35 27.99
CA THR A 355 -6.85 7.55 26.77
C THR A 355 -8.25 7.32 26.18
N VAL A 356 -8.31 7.11 24.87
CA VAL A 356 -9.54 6.72 24.17
C VAL A 356 -9.37 5.37 23.46
N PRO A 357 -10.45 4.62 23.21
CA PRO A 357 -10.37 3.38 22.45
C PRO A 357 -9.75 3.56 21.06
N TYR A 358 -9.21 2.46 20.53
CA TYR A 358 -8.82 2.40 19.12
C TYR A 358 -10.02 2.63 18.22
N VAL A 359 -9.80 3.38 17.14
CA VAL A 359 -10.78 3.64 16.09
C VAL A 359 -10.39 2.80 14.88
N SER A 360 -11.36 2.10 14.28
CA SER A 360 -11.15 1.37 13.02
C SER A 360 -10.58 2.32 11.97
N PHE A 361 -9.69 1.84 11.10
CA PHE A 361 -9.06 2.73 10.13
C PHE A 361 -10.06 3.33 9.12
N MET A 362 -11.11 2.60 8.74
CA MET A 362 -12.14 3.14 7.84
C MET A 362 -12.89 4.33 8.46
N GLU A 363 -13.07 4.31 9.79
CA GLU A 363 -13.75 5.36 10.53
C GLU A 363 -12.95 6.67 10.60
N PHE A 364 -11.64 6.65 10.29
CA PHE A 364 -10.87 7.87 10.14
C PHE A 364 -11.47 8.75 9.03
N PHE A 365 -11.97 8.13 7.96
CA PHE A 365 -12.54 8.84 6.82
C PHE A 365 -13.93 9.43 7.08
N LYS A 366 -14.44 9.38 8.32
CA LYS A 366 -15.54 10.25 8.77
C LYS A 366 -15.17 11.72 8.80
N TYR A 367 -13.87 12.04 8.78
CA TYR A 367 -13.35 13.39 8.91
C TYR A 367 -12.72 13.87 7.59
N LYS A 368 -12.96 15.13 7.22
CA LYS A 368 -12.45 15.72 5.96
C LYS A 368 -10.91 15.76 5.90
N TYR A 369 -10.24 15.90 7.05
CA TYR A 369 -8.79 16.06 7.09
C TYR A 369 -8.10 15.07 8.02
N GLN A 370 -7.01 14.46 7.55
CA GLN A 370 -6.24 13.44 8.27
C GLN A 370 -4.86 13.96 8.62
N LEU A 371 -4.47 13.86 9.88
CA LEU A 371 -3.13 14.25 10.32
C LEU A 371 -2.18 13.05 10.25
N ASN A 372 -1.13 13.14 9.46
CA ASN A 372 -0.04 12.17 9.47
C ASN A 372 1.18 12.74 10.22
N ILE A 373 1.28 12.35 11.49
CA ILE A 373 2.35 12.74 12.41
C ILE A 373 3.21 11.52 12.72
N ASP A 374 4.52 11.70 12.61
CA ASP A 374 5.51 10.66 12.87
C ASP A 374 5.36 10.03 14.25
N GLY A 375 5.78 8.77 14.35
CA GLY A 375 5.89 8.06 15.61
C GLY A 375 7.34 7.98 16.06
N THR A 376 7.80 6.78 16.37
CA THR A 376 9.23 6.51 16.55
C THR A 376 10.02 6.89 15.30
N VAL A 377 9.50 6.55 14.12
CA VAL A 377 9.99 6.88 12.78
C VAL A 377 8.82 7.36 11.90
N ALA A 378 8.95 7.29 10.57
CA ALA A 378 7.86 7.57 9.65
C ALA A 378 6.58 6.80 10.02
N SER A 379 5.44 7.45 9.84
CA SER A 379 4.14 6.90 10.22
C SER A 379 3.56 6.02 9.11
N TYR A 380 3.63 4.68 9.29
CA TYR A 380 3.22 3.68 8.29
C TYR A 380 1.72 3.68 7.92
N ARG A 381 0.90 4.51 8.56
CA ARG A 381 -0.49 4.74 8.11
C ARG A 381 -0.58 5.64 6.88
N PHE A 382 0.48 6.39 6.58
CA PHE A 382 0.47 7.40 5.52
C PHE A 382 0.04 6.87 4.14
N PRO A 383 0.53 5.72 3.62
CA PRO A 383 0.04 5.21 2.35
C PRO A 383 -1.48 4.95 2.34
N TYR A 384 -2.03 4.44 3.43
CA TYR A 384 -3.48 4.20 3.56
C TYR A 384 -4.28 5.50 3.66
N LEU A 385 -3.76 6.52 4.35
CA LEU A 385 -4.40 7.84 4.39
C LEU A 385 -4.45 8.48 3.00
N LEU A 386 -3.38 8.36 2.20
CA LEU A 386 -3.33 8.86 0.82
C LEU A 386 -4.33 8.16 -0.10
N ALA A 387 -4.61 6.88 0.15
CA ALA A 387 -5.53 6.08 -0.65
C ALA A 387 -7.00 6.41 -0.38
N GLY A 388 -7.32 6.92 0.81
CA GLY A 388 -8.67 7.32 1.19
C GLY A 388 -9.21 8.54 0.44
N ASP A 389 -10.37 9.03 0.88
CA ASP A 389 -11.11 10.19 0.31
C ASP A 389 -11.02 11.46 1.20
N SER A 390 -10.03 11.54 2.08
CA SER A 390 -9.81 12.69 2.95
C SER A 390 -8.47 13.36 2.64
N LEU A 391 -8.38 14.68 2.88
CA LEU A 391 -7.13 15.41 2.69
C LEU A 391 -6.10 14.95 3.72
N VAL A 392 -4.89 14.65 3.28
CA VAL A 392 -3.79 14.33 4.21
C VAL A 392 -2.94 15.56 4.46
N PHE A 393 -2.84 15.94 5.73
CA PHE A 393 -1.78 16.82 6.22
C PHE A 393 -0.60 15.95 6.63
N LYS A 394 0.61 16.26 6.14
CA LYS A 394 1.81 15.52 6.51
C LYS A 394 2.85 16.42 7.18
N GLN A 395 3.27 15.98 8.35
CA GLN A 395 4.33 16.61 9.13
C GLN A 395 5.66 16.56 8.38
N ASP A 396 6.41 17.65 8.41
CA ASP A 396 7.83 17.66 8.02
C ASP A 396 8.60 16.68 8.90
N SER A 397 9.33 15.76 8.24
CA SER A 397 9.96 14.63 8.87
C SER A 397 11.32 14.35 8.25
N PRO A 398 12.36 14.05 9.05
CA PRO A 398 13.63 13.55 8.54
C PRO A 398 13.57 12.06 8.17
N TYR A 399 12.45 11.38 8.42
CA TYR A 399 12.23 9.98 8.11
C TYR A 399 11.46 9.83 6.81
N TYR A 400 11.80 8.79 6.04
CA TYR A 400 11.11 8.50 4.79
C TYR A 400 10.85 7.00 4.62
N GLU A 401 9.75 6.72 3.94
CA GLU A 401 9.46 5.40 3.38
C GLU A 401 9.85 5.37 1.89
N HIS A 402 9.85 4.16 1.33
CA HIS A 402 10.30 3.86 -0.04
C HIS A 402 9.68 4.72 -1.18
N PHE A 403 8.55 5.38 -0.94
CA PHE A 403 7.81 6.15 -1.95
C PHE A 403 7.85 7.67 -1.75
N TYR A 404 8.39 8.17 -0.63
CA TYR A 404 8.27 9.58 -0.26
C TYR A 404 8.93 10.51 -1.27
N SER A 405 10.05 10.10 -1.89
CA SER A 405 10.77 10.87 -2.92
C SER A 405 9.97 11.13 -4.20
N LYS A 406 8.86 10.41 -4.40
CA LYS A 406 7.94 10.59 -5.54
C LYS A 406 6.76 11.51 -5.22
N LEU A 407 6.56 11.86 -3.94
CA LEU A 407 5.47 12.74 -3.53
C LEU A 407 5.82 14.22 -3.72
N GLN A 408 4.79 15.03 -3.93
CA GLN A 408 4.92 16.48 -4.11
C GLN A 408 3.97 17.20 -3.13
N PRO A 409 4.49 18.10 -2.28
CA PRO A 409 3.67 18.93 -1.42
C PRO A 409 2.68 19.78 -2.24
N TYR A 410 1.49 20.01 -1.70
CA TYR A 410 0.35 20.69 -2.34
C TYR A 410 -0.17 20.07 -3.64
N LYS A 411 0.40 18.95 -4.08
CA LYS A 411 -0.14 18.10 -5.14
C LYS A 411 -0.79 16.84 -4.56
N HIS A 412 -0.08 16.11 -3.69
CA HIS A 412 -0.58 14.85 -3.11
C HIS A 412 -0.95 14.95 -1.62
N TYR A 413 -0.47 15.98 -0.92
CA TYR A 413 -0.75 16.22 0.50
C TYR A 413 -0.44 17.68 0.86
N VAL A 414 -0.89 18.16 2.02
CA VAL A 414 -0.51 19.49 2.54
C VAL A 414 0.58 19.35 3.61
N PRO A 415 1.78 19.94 3.41
CA PRO A 415 2.84 19.90 4.41
C PRO A 415 2.53 20.83 5.59
N PHE A 416 3.03 20.49 6.77
CA PHE A 416 3.08 21.39 7.92
C PHE A 416 4.36 21.16 8.74
N LYS A 417 4.80 22.19 9.46
CA LYS A 417 6.05 22.19 10.19
C LYS A 417 6.09 21.09 11.24
N ARG A 418 7.28 20.53 11.44
CA ARG A 418 7.53 19.47 12.41
C ARG A 418 6.98 19.80 13.81
N ASN A 419 7.18 21.02 14.29
CA ASN A 419 6.72 21.46 15.62
C ASN A 419 5.23 21.88 15.70
N LEU A 420 4.43 21.57 14.68
CA LEU A 420 2.99 21.90 14.59
C LEU A 420 2.64 23.39 14.55
N SER A 421 3.63 24.29 14.50
CA SER A 421 3.41 25.73 14.70
C SER A 421 2.52 26.40 13.65
N ASP A 422 2.40 25.82 12.46
CA ASP A 422 1.52 26.28 11.39
C ASP A 422 0.31 25.37 11.14
N LEU A 423 0.10 24.32 11.96
CA LEU A 423 -0.95 23.33 11.72
C LEU A 423 -2.35 23.96 11.67
N ILE A 424 -2.65 24.88 12.59
CA ILE A 424 -3.97 25.56 12.65
C ILE A 424 -4.23 26.37 11.38
N GLU A 425 -3.24 27.12 10.91
CA GLU A 425 -3.31 27.87 9.65
C GLU A 425 -3.58 26.92 8.46
N LYS A 426 -2.90 25.77 8.39
CA LYS A 426 -3.11 24.79 7.31
C LYS A 426 -4.51 24.17 7.33
N VAL A 427 -5.04 23.88 8.52
CA VAL A 427 -6.41 23.35 8.66
C VAL A 427 -7.43 24.41 8.23
N GLN A 428 -7.27 25.68 8.66
CA GLN A 428 -8.15 26.78 8.23
C GLN A 428 -8.09 27.00 6.72
N TRP A 429 -6.89 27.01 6.14
CA TRP A 429 -6.71 27.10 4.69
C TRP A 429 -7.49 26.00 3.95
N ALA A 430 -7.44 24.75 4.42
CA ALA A 430 -8.15 23.65 3.76
C ALA A 430 -9.69 23.83 3.79
N ARG A 431 -10.25 24.34 4.90
CA ARG A 431 -11.68 24.62 5.04
C ARG A 431 -12.16 25.69 4.05
N GLU A 432 -11.30 26.65 3.74
CA GLU A 432 -11.59 27.76 2.84
C GLU A 432 -11.34 27.44 1.35
N HIS A 433 -10.69 26.31 1.05
CA HIS A 433 -10.22 25.98 -0.30
C HIS A 433 -10.69 24.59 -0.79
N GLU A 434 -11.97 24.26 -0.59
CA GLU A 434 -12.49 22.91 -0.87
C GLU A 434 -12.16 22.39 -2.27
N LYS A 435 -12.29 23.22 -3.32
CA LYS A 435 -11.96 22.80 -4.70
C LYS A 435 -10.51 22.34 -4.82
N LYS A 436 -9.57 23.06 -4.18
CA LYS A 436 -8.16 22.68 -4.20
C LYS A 436 -7.91 21.43 -3.36
N VAL A 437 -8.61 21.30 -2.23
CA VAL A 437 -8.56 20.10 -1.39
C VAL A 437 -8.95 18.85 -2.18
N ARG A 438 -10.08 18.90 -2.90
CA ARG A 438 -10.54 17.78 -3.73
C ARG A 438 -9.55 17.43 -4.84
N GLU A 439 -8.93 18.43 -5.46
CA GLU A 439 -7.85 18.21 -6.44
C GLU A 439 -6.65 17.48 -5.82
N ILE A 440 -6.24 17.86 -4.61
CA ILE A 440 -5.14 17.20 -3.89
C ILE A 440 -5.48 15.74 -3.57
N ILE A 441 -6.69 15.47 -3.08
CA ILE A 441 -7.17 14.11 -2.77
C ILE A 441 -7.18 13.26 -4.04
N HIS A 442 -7.71 13.79 -5.15
CA HIS A 442 -7.72 13.09 -6.43
C HIS A 442 -6.30 12.74 -6.90
N ASN A 443 -5.39 13.71 -6.91
CA ASN A 443 -3.99 13.48 -7.27
C ASN A 443 -3.29 12.47 -6.34
N ALA A 444 -3.63 12.44 -5.05
CA ALA A 444 -3.10 11.47 -4.09
C ALA A 444 -3.56 10.04 -4.41
N ARG A 445 -4.83 9.86 -4.78
CA ARG A 445 -5.39 8.58 -5.23
C ARG A 445 -4.75 8.10 -6.54
N GLU A 446 -4.58 8.99 -7.51
CA GLU A 446 -3.86 8.67 -8.75
C GLU A 446 -2.40 8.25 -8.45
N PHE A 447 -1.74 8.93 -7.52
CA PHE A 447 -0.40 8.55 -7.07
C PHE A 447 -0.39 7.14 -6.46
N VAL A 448 -1.35 6.81 -5.59
CA VAL A 448 -1.50 5.48 -4.98
C VAL A 448 -1.71 4.42 -6.04
N GLU A 449 -2.61 4.64 -6.99
CA GLU A 449 -2.89 3.70 -8.08
C GLU A 449 -1.64 3.41 -8.93
N ALA A 450 -0.81 4.43 -9.14
CA ALA A 450 0.40 4.32 -9.95
C ALA A 450 1.64 3.81 -9.19
N ASN A 451 1.63 3.79 -7.85
CA ASN A 451 2.86 3.53 -7.08
C ASN A 451 2.73 2.60 -5.87
N LEU A 452 1.54 2.40 -5.29
CA LEU A 452 1.38 1.79 -3.96
C LEU A 452 0.40 0.61 -3.88
N LEU A 453 -0.27 0.25 -4.97
CA LEU A 453 -1.09 -0.97 -5.02
C LEU A 453 -0.21 -2.25 -4.92
N PRO A 454 -0.79 -3.43 -4.58
CA PRO A 454 -0.02 -4.65 -4.33
C PRO A 454 0.95 -5.02 -5.46
N GLN A 455 0.57 -4.81 -6.72
CA GLN A 455 1.43 -4.99 -7.89
C GLN A 455 2.73 -4.18 -7.79
N HIS A 456 2.63 -2.92 -7.38
CA HIS A 456 3.77 -2.01 -7.27
C HIS A 456 4.68 -2.36 -6.11
N ILE A 457 4.12 -2.90 -5.02
CA ILE A 457 4.92 -3.40 -3.89
C ILE A 457 5.75 -4.62 -4.31
N TYR A 458 5.17 -5.54 -5.06
CA TYR A 458 5.91 -6.65 -5.67
C TYR A 458 6.98 -6.14 -6.64
N CYS A 459 6.62 -5.22 -7.53
CA CYS A 459 7.55 -4.63 -8.49
C CYS A 459 8.73 -3.93 -7.81
N TYR A 460 8.51 -3.19 -6.72
CA TYR A 460 9.57 -2.50 -6.01
C TYR A 460 10.58 -3.48 -5.42
N HIS A 461 10.11 -4.51 -4.70
CA HIS A 461 10.97 -5.56 -4.15
C HIS A 461 11.79 -6.25 -5.25
N LEU A 462 11.14 -6.68 -6.34
CA LEU A 462 11.81 -7.39 -7.43
C LEU A 462 12.81 -6.50 -8.18
N ALA A 463 12.47 -5.24 -8.45
CA ALA A 463 13.38 -4.28 -9.08
C ALA A 463 14.60 -4.02 -8.20
N LEU A 464 14.39 -3.82 -6.90
CA LEU A 464 15.45 -3.61 -5.92
C LEU A 464 16.35 -4.84 -5.79
N PHE A 465 15.79 -6.04 -5.64
CA PHE A 465 16.56 -7.28 -5.51
C PHE A 465 17.34 -7.63 -6.78
N LYS A 466 16.75 -7.41 -7.96
CA LYS A 466 17.45 -7.56 -9.24
C LYS A 466 18.67 -6.64 -9.29
N GLU A 467 18.48 -5.35 -9.04
CA GLU A 467 19.57 -4.37 -9.07
C GLU A 467 20.61 -4.63 -7.97
N TRP A 468 20.17 -5.05 -6.79
CA TRP A 468 21.04 -5.40 -5.67
C TRP A 468 21.94 -6.59 -6.00
N SER A 469 21.39 -7.64 -6.64
CA SER A 469 22.17 -8.82 -7.03
C SER A 469 23.34 -8.47 -7.96
N ASN A 470 23.16 -7.51 -8.87
CA ASN A 470 24.20 -7.03 -9.78
C ASN A 470 25.35 -6.27 -9.07
N ARG A 471 25.12 -5.81 -7.84
CA ARG A 471 26.10 -5.06 -7.05
C ARG A 471 26.96 -5.97 -6.17
N LEU A 472 26.58 -7.23 -6.00
CA LEU A 472 27.35 -8.22 -5.25
C LEU A 472 28.52 -8.72 -6.11
N VAL A 473 29.75 -8.55 -5.60
CA VAL A 473 30.97 -8.93 -6.35
C VAL A 473 31.64 -10.18 -5.81
N ALA A 474 31.20 -10.66 -4.65
CA ALA A 474 31.62 -11.94 -4.10
C ALA A 474 30.56 -13.01 -4.39
N PRO A 475 30.94 -14.30 -4.51
CA PRO A 475 29.98 -15.38 -4.66
C PRO A 475 28.97 -15.40 -3.51
N VAL A 476 27.69 -15.52 -3.83
CA VAL A 476 26.62 -15.74 -2.85
C VAL A 476 26.70 -17.18 -2.37
N VAL A 477 26.93 -17.36 -1.07
CA VAL A 477 27.12 -18.66 -0.41
C VAL A 477 26.24 -18.74 0.84
N VAL A 478 25.59 -19.89 1.05
CA VAL A 478 24.86 -20.18 2.28
C VAL A 478 25.88 -20.46 3.40
N MET A 479 25.84 -19.67 4.46
CA MET A 479 26.80 -19.80 5.56
C MET A 479 26.43 -20.91 6.55
N PRO A 480 27.41 -21.52 7.24
CA PRO A 480 27.14 -22.45 8.33
C PRO A 480 26.23 -21.83 9.40
N GLY A 481 25.23 -22.58 9.85
CA GLY A 481 24.28 -22.13 10.87
C GLY A 481 23.08 -21.32 10.36
N MET A 482 22.98 -21.09 9.05
CA MET A 482 21.75 -20.52 8.47
C MET A 482 20.60 -21.53 8.47
N GLU A 483 19.44 -21.06 8.87
CA GLU A 483 18.17 -21.78 8.82
C GLU A 483 17.56 -21.65 7.43
N LYS A 484 17.11 -22.77 6.84
CA LYS A 484 16.30 -22.75 5.63
C LYS A 484 14.91 -22.24 5.98
N VAL A 485 14.45 -21.17 5.31
CA VAL A 485 13.09 -20.67 5.49
C VAL A 485 12.12 -21.70 4.89
N GLN A 486 11.27 -22.28 5.73
CA GLN A 486 10.36 -23.35 5.34
C GLN A 486 9.18 -22.83 4.53
N THR A 487 8.68 -23.69 3.64
CA THR A 487 7.59 -23.40 2.73
C THR A 487 6.61 -24.56 2.75
N SER A 488 5.31 -24.31 2.87
CA SER A 488 4.29 -25.32 2.60
C SER A 488 3.51 -24.90 1.35
N TYR A 489 3.84 -25.49 0.21
CA TYR A 489 3.09 -25.30 -1.03
C TYR A 489 2.07 -26.42 -1.18
N THR A 490 0.85 -26.06 -1.58
CA THR A 490 -0.24 -27.02 -1.79
C THR A 490 -0.49 -27.32 -3.27
N CYS A 491 0.15 -26.60 -4.19
CA CYS A 491 0.00 -26.77 -5.64
C CYS A 491 1.26 -26.32 -6.40
N PHE A 492 1.51 -26.93 -7.57
CA PHE A 492 2.62 -26.65 -8.48
C PHE A 492 2.10 -26.49 -9.92
N CYS A 493 2.69 -25.57 -10.69
CA CYS A 493 2.27 -25.32 -12.08
C CYS A 493 2.78 -26.31 -13.12
N LYS A 494 3.85 -27.04 -12.78
CA LYS A 494 4.38 -28.14 -13.59
C LYS A 494 4.24 -29.40 -12.75
N GLU A 495 3.79 -30.48 -13.36
CA GLU A 495 3.87 -31.78 -12.70
C GLU A 495 5.33 -31.99 -12.27
N PRO A 496 5.60 -32.34 -11.00
CA PRO A 496 6.93 -32.79 -10.64
C PRO A 496 7.24 -33.95 -11.57
N GLN A 497 8.30 -33.84 -12.38
CA GLN A 497 8.80 -35.00 -13.10
C GLN A 497 9.22 -36.01 -12.04
N ILE A 498 8.33 -36.94 -11.73
CA ILE A 498 8.68 -38.18 -11.07
C ILE A 498 9.55 -38.90 -12.10
N LYS A 499 10.87 -38.67 -12.03
CA LYS A 499 11.83 -39.57 -12.64
C LYS A 499 11.93 -40.79 -11.73
N ASP A 500 10.93 -41.65 -11.84
CA ASP A 500 11.07 -43.06 -11.49
C ASP A 500 11.54 -43.78 -12.74
N GLU A 501 12.84 -43.84 -12.98
CA GLU A 501 13.42 -44.87 -13.82
C GLU A 501 14.80 -45.28 -13.24
N LEU A 502 14.73 -46.37 -12.46
CA LEU A 502 15.69 -47.47 -12.22
C LEU A 502 17.11 -47.16 -11.71
#